data_AF-A0A529LV40-F1
#
_entry.id   AF-A0A529LV40-F1
#
_cell.length_a   1.000
_cell.length_b   1.000
_cell.length_c   1.000
_cell.angle_alpha   90.00
_cell.angle_beta   90.00
_cell.angle_gamma   90.00
#
_symmetry.space_group_name_H-M   'P 1'
#
loop_
_entity.id
_entity.type
_entity.pdbx_description
1 polymer ?
#
loop_
_entity_poly.entity_id
_entity_poly.type
_entity_poly.pdbx_seq_one_letter_code
_entity_poly.pdbx_strand_id
1 'polypeptide(L)'
;VVNSNVDIMDWHGTRGCRDHGILVQAIIAQLRQAFDGGEPVGVLAHHLVHDESAWLFLERLFTVTAQTEACAWLPIRTLIGRGAGKGK
;
A
#
# COMPACT_ATOMS: atom_id res chain seq x y z
N VAL A 1 8.81 -11.48 5.33
CA VAL A 1 9.53 -10.18 5.27
C VAL A 1 8.48 -9.14 4.96
N VAL A 2 8.38 -8.04 5.71
CA VAL A 2 7.34 -7.02 5.49
C VAL A 2 7.89 -5.90 4.61
N ASN A 3 7.28 -5.65 3.47
CA ASN A 3 7.72 -4.65 2.49
C ASN A 3 6.70 -3.52 2.32
N SER A 4 7.15 -2.39 1.78
CA SER A 4 6.27 -1.36 1.23
C SER A 4 6.34 -1.43 -0.29
N ASN A 5 5.38 -2.14 -0.88
CA ASN A 5 5.41 -2.62 -2.26
C ASN A 5 4.94 -1.56 -3.27
N VAL A 6 4.19 -0.56 -2.80
CA VAL A 6 3.61 0.50 -3.63
C VAL A 6 4.16 1.85 -3.20
N ASP A 7 5.15 2.38 -3.93
CA ASP A 7 5.60 3.76 -3.80
C ASP A 7 4.70 4.68 -4.62
N ILE A 8 4.16 5.70 -3.96
CA ILE A 8 3.23 6.68 -4.56
C ILE A 8 3.95 7.79 -5.34
N MET A 9 5.26 7.94 -5.18
CA MET A 9 6.05 9.00 -5.80
C MET A 9 6.72 8.52 -7.10
N ASP A 10 6.71 9.38 -8.11
CA ASP A 10 7.46 9.17 -9.36
C ASP A 10 8.83 9.84 -9.27
N TRP A 11 9.82 9.13 -8.73
CA TRP A 11 11.18 9.66 -8.58
C TRP A 11 11.91 9.93 -9.89
N HIS A 12 11.53 9.23 -10.95
CA HIS A 12 12.27 9.23 -12.22
C HIS A 12 11.64 10.12 -13.29
N GLY A 13 10.35 10.44 -13.18
CA GLY A 13 9.65 11.37 -14.07
C GLY A 13 9.35 12.69 -13.39
N THR A 14 8.10 12.87 -12.94
CA THR A 14 7.57 14.17 -12.49
C THR A 14 8.11 14.64 -11.14
N ARG A 15 8.71 13.74 -10.35
CA ARG A 15 9.00 13.92 -8.91
C ARG A 15 7.76 14.20 -8.06
N GLY A 16 6.57 14.01 -8.62
CA GLY A 16 5.27 14.17 -7.97
C GLY A 16 4.58 12.82 -7.77
N CYS A 17 3.30 12.86 -7.45
CA CYS A 17 2.51 11.62 -7.35
C CYS A 17 2.45 10.91 -8.71
N ARG A 18 2.57 9.58 -8.66
CA ARG A 18 2.27 8.72 -9.81
C ARG A 18 0.79 8.84 -10.18
N ASP A 19 0.47 8.51 -11.43
CA ASP A 19 -0.91 8.41 -11.89
C ASP A 19 -1.76 7.52 -10.94
N HIS A 20 -2.90 8.04 -10.51
CA HIS A 20 -3.75 7.37 -9.51
C HIS A 20 -4.25 6.02 -10.04
N GLY A 21 -4.52 5.90 -11.34
CA GLY A 21 -4.93 4.65 -11.98
C GLY A 21 -3.83 3.60 -11.89
N ILE A 22 -2.58 3.98 -12.18
CA ILE A 22 -1.41 3.10 -12.03
C ILE A 22 -1.25 2.64 -10.58
N LEU A 23 -1.42 3.55 -9.60
CA LEU A 23 -1.32 3.20 -8.18
C LEU A 23 -2.41 2.21 -7.75
N VAL A 24 -3.65 2.42 -8.18
CA VAL A 24 -4.75 1.49 -7.91
C VAL A 24 -4.47 0.11 -8.52
N GLN A 25 -3.98 0.05 -9.76
CA GLN A 25 -3.61 -1.23 -10.39
C GLN A 25 -2.47 -1.94 -9.64
N ALA A 26 -1.47 -1.19 -9.16
CA ALA A 26 -0.39 -1.76 -8.36
C ALA A 26 -0.91 -2.35 -7.04
N ILE A 27 -1.81 -1.64 -6.34
CA ILE A 27 -2.43 -2.13 -5.11
C ILE A 27 -3.25 -3.40 -5.39
N ILE A 28 -4.06 -3.42 -6.45
CA ILE A 28 -4.86 -4.58 -6.83
C ILE A 28 -3.97 -5.79 -7.14
N ALA A 29 -2.87 -5.58 -7.87
CA ALA A 29 -1.91 -6.64 -8.17
C ALA A 29 -1.31 -7.24 -6.90
N GLN A 30 -0.93 -6.40 -5.92
CA GLN A 30 -0.41 -6.87 -4.64
C GLN A 30 -1.48 -7.59 -3.80
N LEU A 31 -2.73 -7.09 -3.78
CA LEU A 31 -3.83 -7.74 -3.07
C LEU A 31 -4.11 -9.15 -3.62
N ARG A 32 -4.07 -9.33 -4.94
CA ARG A 32 -4.21 -10.66 -5.56
C ARG A 32 -3.13 -11.63 -5.08
N GLN A 33 -1.88 -11.18 -5.06
CA GLN A 33 -0.77 -11.98 -4.55
C GLN A 33 -0.91 -12.30 -3.04
N ALA A 34 -1.45 -11.36 -2.25
CA ALA A 34 -1.70 -11.57 -0.83
C ALA A 34 -2.78 -12.66 -0.58
N PHE A 35 -3.83 -12.69 -1.41
CA PHE A 35 -4.86 -13.75 -1.32
C PHE A 35 -4.33 -15.15 -1.66
N ASP A 36 -3.30 -15.24 -2.51
CA ASP A 36 -2.62 -16.49 -2.86
C ASP A 36 -1.59 -16.95 -1.80
N GLY A 37 -1.72 -16.45 -0.56
CA GLY A 37 -0.83 -16.77 0.56
C GLY A 37 0.38 -15.85 0.71
N GLY A 38 0.39 -14.71 0.01
CA GLY A 38 1.42 -13.68 0.10
C GLY A 38 1.31 -12.78 1.34
N GLU A 39 2.20 -11.78 1.40
CA GLU A 39 2.28 -10.80 2.49
C GLU A 39 1.25 -9.66 2.29
N PRO A 40 0.87 -8.93 3.35
CA PRO A 40 0.02 -7.73 3.23
C PRO A 40 0.60 -6.67 2.29
N VAL A 41 -0.27 -5.84 1.72
CA VAL A 41 0.15 -4.72 0.87
C VAL A 41 0.67 -3.56 1.71
N GLY A 42 1.91 -3.16 1.49
CA GLY A 42 2.46 -1.92 2.06
C GLY A 42 2.47 -0.77 1.04
N VAL A 43 2.07 0.42 1.49
CA VAL A 43 2.15 1.68 0.73
C VAL A 43 3.28 2.53 1.31
N LEU A 44 4.22 2.94 0.45
CA LEU A 44 5.33 3.82 0.79
C LEU A 44 4.95 5.27 0.45
N ALA A 45 5.08 6.15 1.45
CA ALA A 45 4.77 7.57 1.34
C ALA A 45 5.95 8.42 1.80
N HIS A 46 6.06 9.64 1.25
CA HIS A 46 7.19 10.54 1.43
C HIS A 46 6.71 11.97 1.70
N HIS A 47 6.14 12.19 2.88
CA HIS A 47 5.42 13.43 3.23
C HIS A 47 6.16 14.74 2.92
N LEU A 48 7.50 14.74 2.98
CA LEU A 48 8.31 15.93 2.67
C LEU A 48 8.24 16.37 1.19
N VAL A 49 7.92 15.45 0.29
CA VAL A 49 7.91 15.70 -1.17
C VAL A 49 6.53 15.46 -1.80
N HIS A 50 5.48 15.27 -1.00
CA HIS A 50 4.13 15.13 -1.53
C HIS A 50 3.69 16.43 -2.22
N ASP A 51 3.20 16.29 -3.45
CA ASP A 51 2.41 17.30 -4.12
C ASP A 51 0.91 17.15 -3.74
N GLU A 52 0.08 18.05 -4.26
CA GLU A 52 -1.38 18.00 -4.04
C GLU A 52 -2.00 16.66 -4.48
N SER A 53 -1.47 16.08 -5.57
CA SER A 53 -1.95 14.81 -6.11
C SER A 53 -1.67 13.64 -5.16
N ALA A 54 -0.52 13.62 -4.49
CA ALA A 54 -0.15 12.60 -3.51
C ALA A 54 -1.04 12.67 -2.26
N TRP A 55 -1.30 13.87 -1.77
CA TRP A 55 -2.23 14.09 -0.66
C TRP A 55 -3.65 13.63 -1.03
N LEU A 56 -4.14 14.02 -2.20
CA LEU A 56 -5.46 13.63 -2.69
C LEU A 56 -5.58 12.10 -2.88
N PHE A 57 -4.53 11.44 -3.37
CA PHE A 57 -4.52 9.99 -3.50
C PHE A 57 -4.68 9.30 -2.15
N LEU A 58 -3.89 9.70 -1.14
CA LEU A 58 -3.93 9.10 0.19
C LEU A 58 -5.27 9.36 0.89
N GLU A 59 -5.81 10.57 0.80
CA GLU A 59 -7.14 10.91 1.34
C GLU A 59 -8.22 9.98 0.76
N ARG A 60 -8.25 9.82 -0.57
CA ARG A 60 -9.22 8.95 -1.25
C ARG A 60 -9.01 7.49 -0.86
N LEU A 61 -7.76 7.02 -0.83
CA LEU A 61 -7.44 5.65 -0.44
C LEU A 61 -7.93 5.35 0.99
N PHE A 62 -7.64 6.24 1.94
CA PHE A 62 -8.09 6.07 3.33
C PHE A 62 -9.60 6.16 3.47
N THR A 63 -10.25 7.08 2.75
CA THR A 63 -11.71 7.21 2.77
C THR A 63 -12.40 5.92 2.30
N VAL A 64 -11.96 5.37 1.17
CA VAL A 64 -12.54 4.13 0.61
C VAL A 64 -12.25 2.94 1.53
N THR A 65 -11.02 2.81 2.03
CA THR A 65 -10.63 1.67 2.87
C THR A 65 -11.23 1.71 4.27
N ALA A 66 -11.51 2.89 4.83
CA ALA A 66 -12.16 3.04 6.12
C ALA A 66 -13.67 2.69 6.08
N GLN A 67 -14.29 2.74 4.90
CA GLN A 67 -15.73 2.47 4.72
C GLN A 67 -16.05 0.98 4.46
N THR A 68 -15.04 0.12 4.38
CA THR A 68 -15.22 -1.31 4.08
C THR A 68 -14.71 -2.19 5.23
N GLU A 69 -15.54 -3.12 5.67
CA GLU A 69 -15.14 -4.12 6.67
C GLU A 69 -14.12 -5.13 6.12
N ALA A 70 -13.95 -5.18 4.79
CA ALA A 70 -12.99 -6.06 4.13
C ALA A 70 -11.55 -5.55 4.17
N CYS A 71 -11.30 -4.34 4.68
CA CYS A 71 -9.97 -3.75 4.79
C CYS A 71 -9.61 -3.43 6.25
N ALA A 72 -8.38 -3.75 6.63
CA ALA A 72 -7.84 -3.38 7.92
C ALA A 72 -6.42 -2.81 7.77
N TRP A 73 -6.21 -1.60 8.29
CA TRP A 73 -4.87 -1.02 8.42
C TRP A 73 -4.18 -1.59 9.66
N LEU A 74 -3.10 -2.33 9.44
CA LEU A 74 -2.38 -3.02 10.50
C LEU A 74 -1.10 -2.26 10.88
N PRO A 75 -0.87 -1.96 12.18
CA PRO A 75 0.40 -1.38 12.59
C PRO A 75 1.51 -2.43 12.46
N ILE A 76 2.72 -2.01 12.04
CA ILE A 76 3.82 -2.94 11.73
C ILE A 76 4.11 -3.98 12.83
N ARG A 77 3.94 -3.62 14.11
CA ARG A 77 4.11 -4.52 15.26
C ARG A 77 3.22 -5.77 15.20
N THR A 78 2.06 -5.73 14.55
CA THR A 78 1.17 -6.90 14.41
C THR A 78 1.63 -7.85 13.31
N LEU A 79 2.56 -7.40 12.46
CA LEU A 79 3.12 -8.17 11.35
C LEU A 79 4.51 -8.73 11.71
N ILE A 80 5.28 -8.02 12.54
CA ILE A 80 6.55 -8.50 13.09
C ILE A 80 6.29 -9.75 13.94
N GLY A 81 7.05 -10.82 13.71
CA GLY A 81 6.93 -12.07 14.46
C GLY A 81 5.88 -13.05 13.93
N ARG A 82 5.14 -12.73 12.86
CA ARG A 82 4.28 -13.71 12.13
C ARG A 82 5.08 -14.78 11.34
N GLY A 83 6.37 -14.94 11.63
CA GLY A 83 7.25 -15.88 10.96
C GLY A 83 6.91 -17.34 11.29
N ALA A 84 6.57 -18.10 10.24
CA ALA A 84 6.46 -19.55 10.15
C ALA A 84 5.28 -20.22 10.89
N GLY A 85 4.06 -19.95 10.43
CA GLY A 85 2.89 -20.78 10.72
C GLY A 85 2.22 -21.30 9.45
N LYS A 86 2.85 -22.24 8.74
CA LYS A 86 2.31 -23.24 7.77
C LYS A 86 3.52 -23.90 7.09
N GLY A 87 3.76 -25.22 7.12
CA GLY A 87 3.04 -26.35 7.69
C GLY A 87 3.96 -27.59 7.69
N LYS A 88 3.40 -28.71 8.15
CA LYS A 88 4.01 -30.06 8.24
C LYS A 88 4.70 -30.53 6.97
#